data_AF-A0A934DF02-F1
#
_entry.id   AF-A0A934DF02-F1
#
_cell.length_a   1.000
_cell.length_b   1.000
_cell.length_c   1.000
_cell.angle_alpha   90.00
_cell.angle_beta   90.00
_cell.angle_gamma   90.00
#
_symmetry.space_group_name_H-M   'P 1'
#
loop_
_entity.id
_entity.type
_entity.pdbx_description
1 polymer ?
#
loop_
_entity_poly.entity_id
_entity_poly.type
_entity_poly.pdbx_seq_one_letter_code
_entity_poly.pdbx_strand_id
1 'polypeptide(L)' 'MPTKTKFYYYRIYDDKEQFNYIKCTFQEKKIRATLKKYEKAHQVYYNAEFMEFLKKQDPKAELIDVTPLSY' A
#
# COMPACT_ATOMS: atom_id res chain seq x y z
N MET A 1 28.51 -6.19 2.46
CA MET A 1 27.66 -6.53 1.30
C MET A 1 26.46 -5.60 1.28
N PRO A 2 26.23 -4.75 0.27
CA PRO A 2 25.03 -3.92 0.23
C PRO A 2 23.85 -4.77 -0.21
N THR A 3 22.99 -5.15 0.72
CA THR A 3 21.71 -5.80 0.42
C THR A 3 20.81 -4.78 -0.29
N LYS A 4 20.74 -4.85 -1.62
CA LYS A 4 19.78 -4.05 -2.41
C LYS A 4 18.38 -4.32 -1.86
N THR A 5 17.82 -3.34 -1.16
CA THR A 5 16.44 -3.38 -0.69
C THR A 5 15.55 -3.30 -1.93
N LYS A 6 14.87 -4.40 -2.27
CA LYS A 6 13.90 -4.42 -3.37
C LYS A 6 12.63 -3.72 -2.90
N PHE A 7 12.21 -2.71 -3.64
CA PHE A 7 10.91 -2.09 -3.47
C PHE A 7 9.91 -2.76 -4.40
N TYR A 8 8.73 -3.01 -3.87
CA TYR A 8 7.59 -3.55 -4.59
C TYR A 8 6.52 -2.47 -4.69
N TYR A 9 5.89 -2.40 -5.86
CA TYR A 9 4.85 -1.43 -6.18
C TYR A 9 3.55 -2.18 -6.38
N TYR A 10 2.55 -1.86 -5.56
CA TYR A 10 1.23 -2.48 -5.61
C TYR A 10 0.19 -1.44 -5.96
N ARG A 11 -0.66 -1.76 -6.93
CA ARG A 11 -1.84 -0.94 -7.23
C ARG A 11 -2.92 -1.20 -6.19
N ILE A 12 -3.49 -0.15 -5.64
CA ILE A 12 -4.65 -0.23 -4.74
C ILE A 12 -5.71 0.76 -5.20
N TYR A 13 -6.96 0.41 -4.91
CA TYR A 13 -8.12 1.27 -5.12
C TYR A 13 -8.80 1.46 -3.78
N ASP A 14 -9.16 2.71 -3.49
CA ASP A 14 -9.98 3.05 -2.34
C ASP A 14 -11.45 2.75 -2.60
N ASP A 15 -12.26 2.72 -1.55
CA ASP A 15 -13.73 2.72 -1.68
C ASP A 15 -14.26 3.97 -2.42
N LYS A 16 -13.49 5.08 -2.39
CA LYS A 16 -13.75 6.29 -3.18
C LYS A 16 -13.24 6.24 -4.63
N GLU A 17 -12.90 5.05 -5.15
CA GLU A 17 -12.30 4.86 -6.48
C GLU A 17 -10.99 5.63 -6.69
N GLN A 18 -10.35 6.09 -5.61
CA GLN A 18 -9.06 6.76 -5.68
C GLN A 18 -7.96 5.75 -6.01
N PHE A 19 -7.20 6.07 -7.05
CA PHE A 19 -6.13 5.22 -7.55
C PHE A 19 -4.79 5.63 -6.97
N ASN A 20 -4.17 4.72 -6.23
CA ASN A 20 -2.87 4.94 -5.61
C ASN A 20 -1.94 3.74 -5.80
N TYR A 21 -0.64 3.99 -5.82
CA TYR A 21 0.35 2.92 -5.70
C TYR A 21 0.93 2.89 -4.29
N ILE A 22 1.13 1.70 -3.76
CA ILE A 22 1.92 1.49 -2.55
C ILE A 22 3.30 1.04 -2.95
N LYS A 23 4.31 1.80 -2.56
CA LYS A 23 5.71 1.38 -2.58
C LYS A 23 6.06 0.84 -1.21
N CYS A 24 6.60 -0.37 -1.11
CA CYS A 24 7.05 -0.92 0.17
C CYS A 24 8.09 -2.03 -0.03
N THR A 25 8.76 -2.43 1.04
CA THR A 25 9.78 -3.49 0.97
C THR A 25 9.20 -4.91 1.10
N PHE A 26 7.90 -5.01 1.36
CA PHE A 26 7.21 -6.29 1.51
C PHE A 26 6.91 -6.95 0.19
N GLN A 27 7.15 -8.26 0.14
CA GLN A 27 6.73 -9.13 -0.95
C GLN A 27 5.22 -9.37 -0.92
N GLU A 28 4.69 -9.85 -2.05
CA GLU A 28 3.25 -10.00 -2.29
C GLU A 28 2.54 -10.76 -1.17
N LYS A 29 3.14 -11.85 -0.68
CA LYS A 29 2.58 -12.65 0.41
C LYS A 29 2.34 -11.84 1.69
N LYS A 30 3.29 -10.99 2.07
CA LYS A 30 3.19 -10.19 3.29
C LYS A 30 2.14 -9.09 3.11
N ILE A 31 2.18 -8.36 2.00
CA ILE A 31 1.22 -7.27 1.80
C ILE A 31 -0.21 -7.79 1.68
N ARG A 32 -0.45 -8.92 0.98
CA ARG A 32 -1.78 -9.56 0.94
C ARG A 32 -2.26 -10.01 2.32
N ALA A 33 -1.38 -10.55 3.15
CA ALA A 33 -1.73 -10.93 4.52
C ALA A 33 -2.09 -9.72 5.37
N THR A 34 -1.37 -8.60 5.20
CA THR A 34 -1.67 -7.33 5.87
C THR A 34 -3.00 -6.74 5.39
N LEU A 35 -3.25 -6.76 4.08
CA LEU A 35 -4.48 -6.26 3.46
C LEU A 35 -5.69 -7.07 3.95
N LYS A 36 -5.60 -8.40 3.94
CA LYS A 36 -6.66 -9.27 4.48
C LYS A 36 -6.93 -9.08 5.97
N LYS A 37 -5.92 -8.74 6.77
CA LYS A 37 -6.09 -8.40 8.19
C LYS A 37 -6.79 -7.06 8.35
N TYR A 38 -6.43 -6.08 7.53
CA TYR A 38 -7.04 -4.76 7.53
C TYR A 38 -8.50 -4.83 7.08
N GLU A 39 -8.81 -5.53 5.98
CA GLU A 39 -10.18 -5.78 5.50
C GLU A 39 -11.07 -6.49 6.53
N LYS A 40 -10.50 -7.40 7.34
CA LYS A 40 -11.27 -8.09 8.38
C LYS A 40 -11.61 -7.18 9.56
N ALA A 41 -10.81 -6.14 9.79
CA ALA A 41 -10.96 -5.22 10.91
C ALA A 41 -11.73 -3.94 10.54
N HIS A 42 -11.69 -3.52 9.27
CA HIS A 42 -12.32 -2.30 8.78
C HIS A 42 -13.38 -2.63 7.73
N GLN A 43 -14.58 -2.09 7.92
CA GLN A 43 -15.71 -2.24 6.99
C GLN A 43 -15.60 -1.30 5.77
N VAL A 44 -14.75 -0.27 5.85
CA VAL A 44 -14.47 0.71 4.80
C VAL A 44 -12.96 0.73 4.57
N TYR A 45 -12.54 0.70 3.31
CA TYR A 45 -11.13 0.60 2.94
C TYR A 45 -10.60 1.97 2.51
N TYR A 46 -9.75 2.58 3.35
CA TYR A 46 -9.03 3.82 3.04
C TYR A 46 -7.53 3.59 2.80
N ASN A 47 -7.03 4.00 1.63
CA ASN A 47 -5.65 3.92 1.16
C ASN A 47 -4.69 4.59 2.14
N ALA A 48 -5.07 5.76 2.66
CA ALA A 48 -4.29 6.49 3.66
C ALA A 48 -4.21 5.73 4.99
N GLU A 49 -5.31 5.16 5.47
CA GLU A 49 -5.32 4.37 6.72
C GLU A 49 -4.54 3.06 6.56
N PHE A 50 -4.72 2.36 5.44
CA PHE A 50 -3.92 1.18 5.11
C PHE A 50 -2.44 1.52 5.06
N MET A 51 -2.09 2.68 4.50
CA MET A 51 -0.73 3.18 4.45
C MET A 51 -0.14 3.41 5.84
N GLU A 52 -0.90 4.02 6.75
CA GLU A 52 -0.46 4.21 8.14
C GLU A 52 -0.24 2.86 8.85
N PHE A 53 -1.13 1.90 8.61
CA PHE A 53 -0.97 0.54 9.14
C PHE A 53 0.28 -0.16 8.58
N LEU A 54 0.56 0.04 7.29
CA LEU A 54 1.73 -0.50 6.61
C LEU A 54 3.02 0.19 7.11
N LYS A 55 3.02 1.51 7.29
CA LYS A 55 4.16 2.29 7.80
C LYS A 55 4.61 1.84 9.19
N LYS A 56 3.68 1.40 10.05
CA LYS A 56 4.02 0.82 11.36
C LYS A 56 4.87 -0.44 11.25
N GLN A 57 4.74 -1.20 10.16
CA GLN A 57 5.52 -2.42 9.92
C GLN A 57 6.72 -2.20 8.99
N ASP A 58 6.58 -1.34 7.98
CA ASP A 58 7.62 -0.95 7.02
C ASP A 58 7.68 0.58 6.95
N PRO A 59 8.58 1.24 7.71
CA PRO A 59 8.67 2.70 7.72
C PRO A 59 9.11 3.30 6.37
N LYS A 60 9.63 2.45 5.47
CA LYS A 60 9.99 2.80 4.09
C LYS A 60 8.81 2.71 3.12
N ALA A 61 7.64 2.32 3.60
CA ALA A 61 6.47 2.27 2.77
C ALA A 61 6.02 3.70 2.43
N GLU A 62 5.63 3.94 1.19
CA GLU A 62 5.07 5.19 0.70
C GLU A 62 3.79 4.95 -0.13
N LEU A 63 2.81 5.85 0.05
CA LEU A 63 1.64 5.94 -0.82
C LEU A 63 1.98 6.94 -1.91
N ILE A 64 1.77 6.53 -3.15
CA ILE A 64 2.02 7.32 -4.34
C ILE A 64 0.64 7.68 -4.89
N ASP A 65 0.35 8.97 -4.91
CA ASP A 65 -0.85 9.49 -5.55
C ASP A 65 -0.66 9.52 -7.06
N VAL A 66 -1.65 9.01 -7.78
CA VAL A 66 -1.62 8.97 -9.24
C VAL A 66 -2.74 9.86 -9.74
N THR A 67 -2.38 11.05 -10.14
CA THR A 67 -3.32 11.95 -10.81
C THR A 67 -3.40 11.55 -12.28
N PRO A 68 -4.58 11.15 -12.79
CA PRO A 68 -4.74 10.92 -14.22
C PRO A 68 -4.53 12.24 -14.96
N LEU A 69 -3.57 12.27 -15.88
CA LEU A 69 -3.42 13.36 -16.84
C LEU A 69 -4.50 13.17 -17.91
N SER A 70 -5.67 13.76 -17.69
CA SER A 70 -6.73 13.83 -18.70
C SER A 70 -6.33 14.79 -19.81
N TYR A 71 -6.26 14.28 -21.04
CA TYR A 71 -6.02 15.04 -22.28
C TYR A 71 -7.34 15.41 -22.94
#